data_AF-A0A1B1TDF7-F1
#
_entry.id   AF-A0A1B1TDF7-F1
#
_cell.length_a   1.000
_cell.length_b   1.000
_cell.length_c   1.000
_cell.angle_alpha   90.00
_cell.angle_beta   90.00
_cell.angle_gamma   90.00
#
_symmetry.space_group_name_H-M   'P 1'
#
loop_
_entity.id
_entity.type
_entity.pdbx_description
1 polymer ?
#
loop_
_entity_poly.entity_id
_entity_poly.type
_entity_poly.pdbx_seq_one_letter_code
_entity_poly.pdbx_strand_id
1 'polypeptide(L)'
;MLIAMIVAMDKEGYIGHKGELPWRLSTDIKRFKKITEAEGNNAVIMGRKTWDSLPKKYKPLSGRLNIVMSRNSEWRAEGASNALYPGRAIEIAYSEGCEECWIIGGSKIYELFLDRVEELHITEVNTQKSGEIRFPKWKKEEWTQEIIESKTKNEYDEYDTTYSIWTKK
;
A
#
# COMPACT_ATOMS: atom_id res chain seq x y z
N MET A 1 -10.36 7.72 12.53
CA MET A 1 -9.86 6.70 11.59
C MET A 1 -8.57 7.22 11.00
N LEU A 2 -7.44 6.55 11.24
CA LEU A 2 -6.16 6.88 10.61
C LEU A 2 -6.24 6.55 9.12
N ILE A 3 -5.70 7.39 8.26
CA ILE A 3 -5.53 7.15 6.83
C ILE A 3 -4.03 7.18 6.53
N ALA A 4 -3.46 6.01 6.29
CA ALA A 4 -2.03 5.85 6.05
C ALA A 4 -1.78 5.15 4.71
N MET A 5 -0.60 5.34 4.13
CA MET A 5 -0.15 4.53 2.99
C MET A 5 0.91 3.56 3.43
N ILE A 6 0.98 2.42 2.77
CA ILE A 6 2.10 1.49 2.90
C ILE A 6 2.61 1.07 1.53
N VAL A 7 3.92 1.21 1.31
CA VAL A 7 4.54 0.95 0.01
C VAL A 7 5.97 0.43 0.17
N ALA A 8 6.33 -0.56 -0.65
CA ALA A 8 7.72 -0.89 -0.92
C ALA A 8 8.15 -0.23 -2.23
N MET A 9 9.26 0.51 -2.23
CA MET A 9 9.80 1.14 -3.42
C MET A 9 11.32 1.09 -3.45
N ASP A 10 11.91 1.07 -4.64
CA ASP A 10 13.37 1.18 -4.79
C ASP A 10 13.86 2.62 -4.58
N LYS A 11 15.18 2.85 -4.65
CA LYS A 11 15.78 4.19 -4.43
C LYS A 11 15.34 5.24 -5.45
N GLU A 12 14.83 4.82 -6.60
CA GLU A 12 14.29 5.68 -7.65
C GLU A 12 12.74 5.74 -7.60
N GLY A 13 12.10 5.15 -6.58
CA GLY A 13 10.66 5.17 -6.38
C GLY A 13 9.88 4.21 -7.28
N TYR A 14 10.52 3.21 -7.89
CA TYR A 14 9.79 2.16 -8.60
C TYR A 14 9.12 1.21 -7.62
N ILE A 15 7.88 0.81 -7.91
CA ILE A 15 7.02 -0.02 -7.06
C ILE A 15 6.51 -1.28 -7.76
N GLY A 16 6.76 -1.43 -9.07
CA GLY A 16 6.21 -2.53 -9.84
C GLY A 16 6.79 -2.65 -11.24
N HIS A 17 6.83 -3.91 -11.71
CA HIS A 17 7.21 -4.29 -13.06
C HIS A 17 6.15 -5.23 -13.62
N LYS A 18 5.60 -4.92 -14.80
CA LYS A 18 4.53 -5.69 -15.48
C LYS A 18 3.31 -5.98 -14.59
N GLY A 19 3.04 -5.13 -13.61
CA GLY A 19 1.92 -5.27 -12.67
C GLY A 19 2.22 -6.14 -11.44
N GLU A 20 3.44 -6.64 -11.31
CA GLU A 20 3.91 -7.44 -10.17
C GLU A 20 4.95 -6.67 -9.35
N LEU A 21 5.25 -7.18 -8.15
CA LEU A 21 6.37 -6.68 -7.35
C LEU A 21 7.68 -7.12 -8.02
N PRO A 22 8.69 -6.23 -8.17
CA PRO A 22 9.93 -6.57 -8.87
C PRO A 22 10.89 -7.47 -8.08
N TRP A 23 10.54 -7.78 -6.84
CA TRP A 23 11.41 -8.44 -5.87
C TRP A 23 10.63 -9.40 -4.98
N ARG A 24 11.35 -10.35 -4.40
CA ARG A 24 10.90 -11.22 -3.32
C ARG A 24 11.43 -10.71 -1.99
N LEU A 25 10.53 -10.12 -1.19
CA LEU A 25 10.79 -9.62 0.16
C LEU A 25 9.77 -10.19 1.14
N SER A 26 10.04 -11.40 1.62
CA SER A 26 9.14 -12.11 2.54
C SER A 26 8.97 -11.39 3.87
N THR A 27 10.00 -10.71 4.36
CA THR A 27 9.90 -9.92 5.61
C THR A 27 9.01 -8.70 5.43
N ASP A 28 9.04 -8.06 4.27
CA ASP A 28 8.15 -6.94 3.96
C ASP A 28 6.69 -7.37 3.80
N ILE A 29 6.43 -8.50 3.15
CA ILE A 29 5.06 -9.06 3.06
C ILE A 29 4.49 -9.36 4.46
N LYS A 30 5.31 -9.91 5.38
CA LYS A 30 4.91 -10.13 6.77
C LYS A 30 4.62 -8.82 7.51
N ARG A 31 5.46 -7.79 7.29
CA ARG A 31 5.26 -6.44 7.84
C ARG A 31 3.97 -5.83 7.34
N PHE A 32 3.75 -5.84 6.03
CA PHE A 32 2.53 -5.37 5.38
C PHE A 32 1.28 -6.03 5.98
N LYS A 33 1.28 -7.36 6.12
CA LYS A 33 0.17 -8.07 6.76
C LYS A 33 -0.03 -7.60 8.19
N LYS A 34 1.02 -7.59 9.01
CA LYS A 34 0.95 -7.20 10.43
C LYS A 34 0.37 -5.78 10.60
N ILE A 35 0.87 -4.82 9.83
CA ILE A 35 0.47 -3.41 9.92
C ILE A 35 -0.97 -3.23 9.43
N THR A 36 -1.32 -3.79 8.28
CA THR A 36 -2.65 -3.53 7.68
C THR A 36 -3.77 -4.33 8.32
N GLU A 37 -3.46 -5.47 8.95
CA GLU A 37 -4.43 -6.25 9.72
C GLU A 37 -4.62 -5.66 11.11
N ALA A 38 -3.52 -5.35 11.82
CA ALA A 38 -3.43 -4.77 13.17
C ALA A 38 -4.55 -5.21 14.14
N GLU A 39 -4.69 -4.53 15.28
CA GLU A 39 -5.85 -4.73 16.15
C GLU A 39 -7.02 -3.88 15.63
N GLY A 40 -8.25 -4.30 15.92
CA GLY A 40 -9.46 -3.63 15.46
C GLY A 40 -9.91 -4.04 14.05
N ASN A 41 -10.85 -3.27 13.49
CA ASN A 41 -11.34 -3.47 12.12
C ASN A 41 -10.59 -2.52 11.17
N ASN A 42 -9.87 -3.04 10.18
CA ASN A 42 -9.04 -2.21 9.30
C ASN A 42 -9.42 -2.39 7.84
N ALA A 43 -9.30 -1.30 7.06
CA ALA A 43 -9.57 -1.28 5.63
C ALA A 43 -8.27 -1.21 4.82
N VAL A 44 -8.28 -1.85 3.66
CA VAL A 44 -7.26 -1.68 2.61
C VAL A 44 -7.90 -1.13 1.35
N ILE A 45 -7.40 0.01 0.88
CA ILE A 45 -7.83 0.64 -0.38
C ILE A 45 -6.80 0.38 -1.45
N MET A 46 -7.23 -0.20 -2.56
CA MET A 46 -6.38 -0.48 -3.70
C MET A 46 -7.05 -0.19 -5.05
N GLY A 47 -6.28 -0.10 -6.11
CA GLY A 47 -6.80 0.06 -7.47
C GLY A 47 -7.11 -1.29 -8.11
N ARG A 48 -8.02 -1.31 -9.10
CA ARG A 48 -8.39 -2.55 -9.83
C ARG A 48 -7.19 -3.37 -10.32
N LYS A 49 -6.14 -2.73 -10.87
CA LYS A 49 -4.94 -3.46 -11.35
C LYS A 49 -4.15 -4.11 -10.21
N THR A 50 -4.07 -3.45 -9.05
CA THR A 50 -3.43 -4.00 -7.85
C THR A 50 -4.23 -5.16 -7.30
N TRP A 51 -5.56 -5.01 -7.24
CA TRP A 51 -6.44 -6.12 -6.93
C TRP A 51 -6.15 -7.30 -7.85
N ASP A 52 -6.18 -7.11 -9.17
CA ASP A 52 -5.96 -8.19 -10.14
C ASP A 52 -4.61 -8.91 -9.95
N SER A 53 -3.54 -8.18 -9.60
CA SER A 53 -2.20 -8.77 -9.40
C SER A 53 -2.01 -9.52 -8.08
N LEU A 54 -2.91 -9.37 -7.10
CA LEU A 54 -2.86 -10.18 -5.88
C LEU A 54 -2.98 -11.68 -6.22
N PRO A 55 -2.11 -12.55 -5.67
CA PRO A 55 -2.23 -13.99 -5.85
C PRO A 55 -3.60 -14.50 -5.38
N LYS A 56 -4.24 -15.37 -6.17
CA LYS A 56 -5.61 -15.86 -5.90
C LYS A 56 -5.80 -16.40 -4.47
N LYS A 57 -4.80 -17.09 -3.92
CA LYS A 57 -4.83 -17.64 -2.56
C LYS A 57 -4.86 -16.59 -1.43
N TYR A 58 -4.53 -15.34 -1.73
CA TYR A 58 -4.49 -14.23 -0.76
C TYR A 58 -5.52 -13.14 -1.09
N LYS A 59 -6.45 -13.42 -2.01
CA LYS A 59 -7.49 -12.49 -2.47
C LYS A 59 -8.86 -13.05 -2.04
N PRO A 60 -9.67 -12.31 -1.27
CA PRO A 60 -9.38 -11.02 -0.63
C PRO A 60 -8.28 -11.11 0.44
N LEU A 61 -7.70 -9.97 0.81
CA LEU A 61 -6.76 -9.88 1.91
C LEU A 61 -7.50 -10.12 3.24
N SER A 62 -7.43 -11.35 3.76
CA SER A 62 -8.13 -11.76 4.98
C SER A 62 -7.85 -10.86 6.19
N GLY A 63 -8.83 -10.74 7.09
CA GLY A 63 -8.76 -9.90 8.29
C GLY A 63 -8.96 -8.41 8.04
N ARG A 64 -9.27 -8.00 6.79
CA ARG A 64 -9.40 -6.59 6.40
C ARG A 64 -10.61 -6.37 5.50
N LEU A 65 -11.22 -5.21 5.62
CA LEU A 65 -12.17 -4.71 4.64
C LEU A 65 -11.44 -4.35 3.35
N ASN A 66 -11.68 -5.09 2.27
CA ASN A 66 -11.03 -4.85 0.98
C ASN A 66 -11.87 -3.86 0.16
N ILE A 67 -11.31 -2.70 -0.17
CA ILE A 67 -11.96 -1.68 -0.98
C ILE A 67 -11.16 -1.51 -2.26
N VAL A 68 -11.81 -1.74 -3.40
CA VAL A 68 -11.19 -1.66 -4.71
C VAL A 68 -11.75 -0.47 -5.47
N MET A 69 -10.86 0.41 -5.88
CA MET A 69 -11.17 1.55 -6.70
C MET A 69 -11.17 1.18 -8.18
N SER A 70 -12.33 1.39 -8.81
CA SER A 70 -12.56 1.15 -10.22
C SER A 70 -13.41 2.27 -10.81
N ARG A 71 -13.16 2.62 -12.07
CA ARG A 71 -14.04 3.56 -12.81
C ARG A 71 -15.30 2.88 -13.34
N ASN A 72 -15.34 1.54 -13.31
CA ASN A 72 -16.50 0.77 -13.72
C ASN A 72 -17.45 0.62 -12.51
N SER A 73 -18.61 1.27 -12.57
CA SER A 73 -19.65 1.17 -11.52
C SER A 73 -20.17 -0.25 -11.34
N GLU A 74 -20.12 -1.07 -12.39
CA GLU A 74 -20.59 -2.45 -12.40
C GLU A 74 -19.50 -3.46 -12.01
N TRP A 75 -18.29 -2.99 -11.68
CA TRP A 75 -17.26 -3.89 -11.20
C TRP A 75 -17.67 -4.52 -9.86
N ARG A 76 -17.52 -5.83 -9.76
CA ARG A 76 -17.80 -6.63 -8.56
C ARG A 76 -16.67 -7.63 -8.38
N ALA A 77 -16.30 -7.89 -7.14
CA ALA A 77 -15.50 -9.04 -6.76
C ALA A 77 -15.96 -9.53 -5.39
N GLU A 78 -15.98 -10.84 -5.22
CA GLU A 78 -16.34 -11.45 -3.95
C GLU A 78 -15.36 -11.00 -2.85
N GLY A 79 -15.91 -10.60 -1.70
CA GLY A 79 -15.13 -10.12 -0.56
C GLY A 79 -14.49 -8.73 -0.75
N ALA A 80 -14.89 -7.94 -1.75
CA ALA A 80 -14.42 -6.58 -1.93
C ALA A 80 -15.52 -5.58 -2.30
N SER A 81 -15.44 -4.38 -1.73
CA SER A 81 -16.33 -3.26 -2.01
C SER A 81 -15.79 -2.41 -3.17
N ASN A 82 -16.65 -1.98 -4.10
CA ASN A 82 -16.27 -1.09 -5.19
C ASN A 82 -16.38 0.39 -4.77
N ALA A 83 -15.36 1.19 -5.06
CA ALA A 83 -15.38 2.64 -4.86
C ALA A 83 -15.01 3.40 -6.15
N LEU A 84 -15.84 4.38 -6.54
CA LEU A 84 -15.63 5.13 -7.78
C LEU A 84 -14.63 6.29 -7.64
N TYR A 85 -14.43 6.79 -6.42
CA TYR A 85 -13.59 7.94 -6.11
C TYR A 85 -13.09 7.88 -4.66
N PRO A 86 -12.04 8.64 -4.28
CA PRO A 86 -11.42 8.53 -2.95
C PRO A 86 -12.37 8.74 -1.79
N GLY A 87 -13.24 9.76 -1.87
CA GLY A 87 -14.26 10.03 -0.84
C GLY A 87 -15.15 8.82 -0.56
N ARG A 88 -15.63 8.14 -1.60
CA ARG A 88 -16.46 6.94 -1.45
C ARG A 88 -15.71 5.79 -0.77
N ALA A 89 -14.43 5.62 -1.08
CA ALA A 89 -13.62 4.58 -0.44
C ALA A 89 -13.45 4.83 1.06
N ILE A 90 -13.22 6.09 1.45
CA ILE A 90 -13.12 6.51 2.85
C ILE A 90 -14.47 6.35 3.57
N GLU A 91 -15.58 6.76 2.94
CA GLU A 91 -16.93 6.59 3.49
C GLU A 91 -17.26 5.13 3.77
N ILE A 92 -16.91 4.21 2.86
CA ILE A 92 -17.12 2.76 3.05
C ILE A 92 -16.34 2.27 4.27
N ALA A 93 -15.06 2.63 4.39
CA ALA A 93 -14.25 2.24 5.55
C ALA A 93 -14.85 2.78 6.86
N TYR A 94 -15.27 4.05 6.86
CA TYR A 94 -15.90 4.67 8.02
C TYR A 94 -17.23 4.01 8.41
N SER A 95 -18.10 3.70 7.43
CA SER A 95 -19.41 3.09 7.70
C SER A 95 -19.33 1.67 8.25
N GLU A 96 -18.26 0.95 7.92
CA GLU A 96 -17.99 -0.39 8.45
C GLU A 96 -17.27 -0.34 9.82
N GLY A 97 -17.05 0.86 10.38
CA GLY A 97 -16.41 1.04 11.68
C GLY A 97 -14.92 0.75 11.67
N CYS A 98 -14.22 1.00 10.55
CA CYS A 98 -12.78 0.80 10.50
C CYS A 98 -12.02 1.84 11.35
N GLU A 99 -11.01 1.36 12.08
CA GLU A 99 -10.11 2.19 12.89
C GLU A 99 -8.99 2.79 12.04
N GLU A 100 -8.46 1.99 11.11
CA GLU A 100 -7.43 2.41 10.16
C GLU A 100 -7.81 2.10 8.72
N CYS A 101 -7.32 2.95 7.81
CA CYS A 101 -7.51 2.84 6.39
C CYS A 101 -6.15 2.92 5.68
N TRP A 102 -5.75 1.79 5.10
CA TRP A 102 -4.44 1.61 4.48
C TRP A 102 -4.54 1.72 2.96
N ILE A 103 -3.90 2.73 2.38
CA ILE A 103 -3.76 2.83 0.93
C ILE A 103 -2.59 1.96 0.49
N ILE A 104 -2.89 0.93 -0.31
CA ILE A 104 -1.91 -0.09 -0.72
C ILE A 104 -1.60 -0.03 -2.23
N GLY A 105 -1.99 1.07 -2.86
CA GLY A 105 -1.64 1.40 -4.24
C GLY A 105 -2.61 0.87 -5.29
N GLY A 106 -2.24 0.81 -6.56
CA GLY A 106 -0.95 1.18 -7.14
C GLY A 106 -0.78 2.67 -7.36
N SER A 107 0.20 3.03 -8.20
CA SER A 107 0.64 4.42 -8.49
C SER A 107 -0.46 5.47 -8.53
N LYS A 108 -1.53 5.26 -9.33
CA LYS A 108 -2.65 6.22 -9.44
C LYS A 108 -3.48 6.35 -8.16
N ILE A 109 -3.60 5.27 -7.38
CA ILE A 109 -4.30 5.34 -6.10
C ILE A 109 -3.43 6.06 -5.08
N TYR A 110 -2.12 5.79 -5.06
CA TYR A 110 -1.21 6.59 -4.24
C TYR A 110 -1.32 8.09 -4.58
N GLU A 111 -1.33 8.45 -5.87
CA GLU A 111 -1.49 9.84 -6.30
C GLU A 111 -2.79 10.49 -5.79
N LEU A 112 -3.92 9.76 -5.83
CA LEU A 112 -5.22 10.28 -5.39
C LEU A 112 -5.34 10.52 -3.88
N PHE A 113 -4.52 9.85 -3.07
CA PHE A 113 -4.59 9.89 -1.61
C PHE A 113 -3.39 10.55 -0.94
N LEU A 114 -2.31 10.85 -1.67
CA LEU A 114 -1.08 11.40 -1.08
C LEU A 114 -1.33 12.65 -0.22
N ASP A 115 -2.23 13.53 -0.64
CA ASP A 115 -2.58 14.74 0.13
C ASP A 115 -3.55 14.45 1.30
N ARG A 116 -4.14 13.26 1.35
CA ARG A 116 -5.21 12.84 2.28
C ARG A 116 -4.74 11.89 3.38
N VAL A 117 -3.48 11.48 3.37
CA VAL A 117 -2.92 10.57 4.37
C VAL A 117 -2.15 11.36 5.43
N GLU A 118 -2.12 10.81 6.64
CA GLU A 118 -1.33 11.32 7.76
C GLU A 118 0.08 10.73 7.78
N GLU A 119 0.23 9.47 7.33
CA GLU A 119 1.47 8.70 7.42
C GLU A 119 1.80 7.97 6.11
N LEU A 120 3.10 7.89 5.79
CA LEU A 120 3.65 7.04 4.74
C LEU A 120 4.58 5.99 5.36
N HIS A 121 4.18 4.73 5.28
CA HIS A 121 4.97 3.58 5.68
C HIS A 121 5.76 3.09 4.46
N ILE A 122 7.05 3.39 4.45
CA ILE A 122 7.91 3.18 3.28
C ILE A 122 8.97 2.14 3.62
N THR A 123 8.94 1.04 2.87
CA THR A 123 10.08 0.12 2.75
C THR A 123 10.92 0.53 1.54
N GLU A 124 12.04 1.19 1.78
CA GLU A 124 13.03 1.47 0.74
C GLU A 124 13.87 0.20 0.47
N VAL A 125 13.81 -0.30 -0.76
CA VAL A 125 14.54 -1.48 -1.22
C VAL A 125 15.88 -1.04 -1.81
N ASN A 126 16.98 -1.66 -1.39
CA ASN A 126 18.34 -1.32 -1.81
C ASN A 126 18.66 -1.79 -3.25
N THR A 127 17.94 -1.24 -4.21
CA THR A 127 18.07 -1.47 -5.65
C THR A 127 17.60 -0.23 -6.43
N GLN A 128 17.69 -0.25 -7.76
CA GLN A 128 17.32 0.86 -8.65
C GLN A 128 16.77 0.33 -9.99
N LYS A 129 15.98 1.14 -10.70
CA LYS A 129 15.42 0.83 -12.04
C LYS A 129 14.65 -0.49 -12.07
N SER A 130 13.92 -0.78 -11.00
CA SER A 130 13.29 -2.09 -10.81
C SER A 130 12.03 -2.31 -11.64
N GLY A 131 11.61 -1.37 -12.49
CA GLY A 131 10.43 -1.55 -13.33
C GLY A 131 10.00 -0.28 -14.05
N GLU A 132 8.69 -0.16 -14.28
CA GLU A 132 8.08 0.96 -15.00
C GLU A 132 7.00 1.70 -14.20
N ILE A 133 6.51 1.11 -13.10
CA ILE A 133 5.49 1.72 -12.25
C ILE A 133 6.20 2.43 -11.11
N ARG A 134 5.95 3.73 -10.93
CA ARG A 134 6.55 4.55 -9.86
C ARG A 134 5.53 5.02 -8.84
N PHE A 135 5.96 5.16 -7.61
CA PHE A 135 5.26 5.95 -6.59
C PHE A 135 5.14 7.41 -7.10
N PRO A 136 4.04 8.12 -6.83
CA PRO A 136 3.91 9.52 -7.21
C PRO A 136 5.08 10.36 -6.67
N LYS A 137 5.43 11.43 -7.38
CA LYS A 137 6.36 12.41 -6.84
C LYS A 137 5.72 13.08 -5.63
N TRP A 138 6.51 13.24 -4.58
CA TRP A 138 6.09 13.85 -3.33
C TRP A 138 7.25 14.69 -2.80
N LYS A 139 6.92 15.76 -2.08
CA LYS A 139 7.90 16.70 -1.54
C LYS A 139 8.34 16.20 -0.18
N LYS A 140 9.45 15.47 -0.13
CA LYS A 140 9.97 14.88 1.13
C LYS A 140 10.18 15.93 2.22
N GLU A 141 10.38 17.19 1.84
CA GLU A 141 10.58 18.32 2.75
C GLU A 141 9.33 18.67 3.57
N GLU A 142 8.13 18.27 3.11
CA GLU A 142 6.86 18.43 3.84
C GLU A 142 6.64 17.33 4.90
N TRP A 143 7.57 16.37 5.01
CA TRP A 143 7.47 15.20 5.88
C TRP A 143 8.68 15.07 6.80
N THR A 144 8.48 14.42 7.94
CA THR A 144 9.52 14.02 8.88
C THR A 144 9.70 12.52 8.81
N GLN A 145 10.93 12.05 8.57
CA GLN A 145 11.25 10.63 8.50
C GLN A 145 11.69 10.09 9.86
N GLU A 146 11.11 8.97 10.26
CA GLU A 146 11.62 8.11 11.32
C GLU A 146 12.01 6.75 10.74
N ILE A 147 13.27 6.36 10.90
CA ILE A 147 13.74 5.02 10.50
C ILE A 147 13.41 4.04 11.63
N ILE A 148 12.61 3.03 11.30
CA ILE A 148 12.15 2.04 12.28
C ILE A 148 13.03 0.79 12.26
N GLU A 149 13.45 0.34 11.07
CA GLU A 149 14.21 -0.90 10.93
C GLU A 149 15.05 -0.89 9.65
N SER A 150 16.29 -1.38 9.72
CA SER A 150 17.09 -1.76 8.56
C SER A 150 17.42 -3.24 8.61
N LYS A 151 17.22 -3.94 7.50
CA LYS A 151 17.51 -5.38 7.35
C LYS A 151 18.45 -5.64 6.19
N THR A 152 19.42 -6.51 6.41
CA THR A 152 20.26 -7.06 5.36
C THR A 152 19.52 -8.18 4.63
N LYS A 153 19.77 -8.33 3.32
CA LYS A 153 19.25 -9.43 2.50
C LYS A 153 19.59 -10.79 3.11
N ASN A 154 18.71 -11.77 2.86
CA ASN A 154 18.85 -13.14 3.34
C ASN A 154 18.21 -14.12 2.33
N GLU A 155 18.09 -15.40 2.66
CA GLU A 155 17.52 -16.41 1.75
C GLU A 155 16.06 -16.12 1.33
N TYR A 156 15.32 -15.36 2.14
CA TYR A 156 13.91 -15.01 1.93
C TYR A 156 13.69 -13.59 1.35
N ASP A 157 14.72 -12.75 1.36
CA ASP A 157 14.70 -11.35 0.96
C ASP A 157 15.87 -11.04 0.02
N GLU A 158 15.59 -10.68 -1.23
CA GLU A 158 16.63 -10.51 -2.27
C GLU A 158 17.54 -9.28 -2.06
N TYR A 159 17.06 -8.28 -1.34
CA TYR A 159 17.73 -6.99 -1.18
C TYR A 159 17.70 -6.54 0.27
N ASP A 160 18.67 -5.69 0.63
CA ASP A 160 18.61 -4.96 1.89
C ASP A 160 17.40 -4.00 1.85
N THR A 161 16.80 -3.78 3.00
CA THR A 161 15.64 -2.88 3.11
C THR A 161 15.78 -1.94 4.30
N THR A 162 15.27 -0.73 4.15
CA THR A 162 15.07 0.20 5.26
C THR A 162 13.60 0.57 5.33
N TYR A 163 12.97 0.23 6.44
CA TYR A 163 11.59 0.57 6.74
C TYR A 163 11.54 1.84 7.59
N SER A 164 10.74 2.79 7.15
CA SER A 164 10.56 4.09 7.79
C SER A 164 9.10 4.51 7.80
N ILE A 165 8.72 5.32 8.78
CA ILE A 165 7.44 6.00 8.83
C ILE A 165 7.71 7.48 8.57
N TRP A 166 6.93 8.08 7.69
CA TRP A 166 6.99 9.50 7.39
C TRP A 166 5.68 10.15 7.83
N THR A 167 5.78 11.17 8.67
CA THR A 167 4.64 11.95 9.18
C THR A 167 4.67 13.36 8.60
N LYS A 168 3.51 13.95 8.32
CA LYS A 168 3.44 15.35 7.87
C LYS A 168 4.02 16.28 8.95
N LYS A 169 4.72 17.32 8.51
CA LYS A 169 5.18 18.41 9.38
C LYS A 169 4.05 19.31 9.85
#